data_AF-V8AMU6-F1
#
_entry.id   AF-V8AMU6-F1
#
_cell.length_a   1.000
_cell.length_b   1.000
_cell.length_c   1.000
_cell.angle_alpha   90.00
_cell.angle_beta   90.00
_cell.angle_gamma   90.00
#
_symmetry.space_group_name_H-M   'P 1'
#
loop_
_entity.id
_entity.type
_entity.pdbx_description
1 polymer ?
#
loop_
_entity_poly.entity_id
_entity_poly.type
_entity_poly.pdbx_seq_one_letter_code
_entity_poly.pdbx_strand_id
1 'polypeptide(L)'
;MGIVGLQQFFHAHGIDETNVRDKHHKKSESYSNSQILPRDYVQQDEIELVIKKMAEHLAIRLRKGKKLAGSLSLYVKPSYKEYSSSIKTASKIEPTQSTTLFKPSFCASLEKNIMVKL
;
A
#
# COMPACT_ATOMS: atom_id res chain seq x y z
N MET A 1 21.24 6.88 9.64
CA MET A 1 20.41 8.09 9.66
C MET A 1 21.03 9.07 8.68
N GLY A 2 20.49 9.17 7.46
CA GLY A 2 21.04 10.05 6.42
C GLY A 2 20.64 11.51 6.67
N ILE A 3 20.11 12.17 5.63
CA ILE A 3 19.62 13.56 5.68
C ILE A 3 18.63 13.79 6.85
N VAL A 4 17.80 12.81 7.20
CA VAL A 4 16.88 12.89 8.35
C VAL A 4 17.62 12.99 9.69
N GLY A 5 18.77 12.33 9.84
CA GLY A 5 19.58 12.42 11.06
C GLY A 5 20.18 13.81 11.27
N LEU A 6 20.63 14.43 10.18
CA LEU A 6 21.13 15.80 10.20
C LEU A 6 20.02 16.79 10.56
N GLN A 7 18.82 16.61 10.00
CA GLN A 7 17.66 17.41 10.34
C GLN A 7 17.26 17.24 11.83
N GLN A 8 17.29 16.01 12.36
CA GLN A 8 17.05 15.74 13.78
C GLN A 8 18.11 16.39 14.68
N PHE A 9 19.38 16.32 14.28
CA PHE A 9 20.47 16.97 15.00
C PHE A 9 20.26 18.48 15.07
N PHE A 10 19.98 19.15 13.94
CA PHE A 10 19.70 20.58 13.92
C PHE A 10 18.46 20.96 14.74
N HIS A 11 17.38 20.18 14.63
CA HIS A 11 16.17 20.44 15.41
C HIS A 11 16.39 20.29 16.93
N ALA A 12 17.21 19.32 17.36
CA ALA A 12 17.60 19.17 18.77
C ALA A 12 18.44 20.34 19.29
N HIS A 13 19.13 21.06 18.39
CA HIS A 13 19.89 22.29 18.69
C HIS A 13 19.08 23.57 18.42
N GLY A 14 17.77 23.45 18.14
CA GLY A 14 16.87 24.59 17.91
C GLY A 14 17.04 25.27 16.54
N ILE A 15 17.73 24.63 15.60
CA ILE A 15 17.93 25.13 14.23
C ILE A 15 16.84 24.53 13.33
N ASP A 16 16.01 25.38 12.73
CA ASP A 16 15.00 25.01 11.74
C ASP A 16 15.17 25.86 10.48
N GLU A 17 15.62 25.23 9.40
CA GLU A 17 15.85 25.87 8.10
C GLU A 17 14.58 25.96 7.24
N THR A 18 13.41 25.55 7.76
CA THR A 18 12.17 25.58 6.98
C THR A 18 11.72 27.01 6.67
N ASN A 19 11.54 27.32 5.38
CA ASN A 19 10.99 28.59 4.95
C ASN A 19 9.46 28.57 4.99
N VAL A 20 8.86 29.20 6.00
CA VAL A 20 7.40 29.25 6.22
C VAL A 20 6.64 29.93 5.07
N ARG A 21 7.32 30.74 4.24
CA ARG A 21 6.72 31.42 3.09
C ARG A 21 6.49 30.49 1.90
N ASP A 22 7.17 29.34 1.86
CA ASP A 22 7.00 28.37 0.78
C ASP A 22 5.77 27.50 1.03
N LYS A 23 4.74 27.69 0.21
CA LYS A 23 3.52 26.89 0.32
C LYS A 23 3.81 25.46 -0.10
N HIS A 24 3.68 24.52 0.85
CA HIS A 24 3.90 23.11 0.57
C HIS A 24 2.89 22.58 -0.47
N HIS A 25 3.38 22.19 -1.64
CA HIS A 25 2.61 21.42 -2.61
C HIS A 25 2.67 19.94 -2.24
N LYS A 26 1.51 19.36 -1.90
CA LYS A 26 1.42 17.93 -1.63
C LYS A 26 1.93 17.16 -2.85
N LYS A 27 2.88 16.25 -2.62
CA LYS A 27 3.32 15.26 -3.62
C LYS A 27 2.16 14.30 -3.93
N SER A 28 2.37 13.44 -4.93
CA SER A 28 1.38 12.45 -5.40
C SER A 28 0.61 11.78 -4.26
N GLU A 29 -0.71 11.86 -4.33
CA GLU A 29 -1.59 11.23 -3.35
C GLU A 29 -1.65 9.71 -3.59
N SER A 30 -1.60 8.94 -2.51
CA SER A 30 -1.79 7.49 -2.54
C SER A 30 -3.05 7.12 -1.78
N TYR A 31 -3.78 6.12 -2.29
CA TYR A 31 -4.96 5.57 -1.64
C TYR A 31 -4.60 4.18 -1.11
N SER A 32 -4.53 4.04 0.21
CA SER A 32 -4.20 2.78 0.87
C SER A 32 -5.25 2.41 1.92
N ASN A 33 -5.33 1.12 2.20
CA ASN A 33 -6.14 0.56 3.27
C ASN A 33 -5.32 -0.53 3.96
N SER A 34 -5.00 -0.33 5.23
CA SER A 34 -4.33 -1.32 6.07
C SER A 34 -5.30 -1.83 7.13
N GLN A 35 -5.43 -3.15 7.24
CA GLN A 35 -6.30 -3.78 8.22
C GLN A 35 -5.54 -4.90 8.93
N ILE A 36 -5.74 -5.00 10.24
CA ILE A 36 -5.42 -6.21 11.00
C ILE A 36 -6.62 -7.15 10.86
N LEU A 37 -6.35 -8.38 10.43
CA LEU A 37 -7.39 -9.38 10.24
C LEU A 37 -7.85 -9.95 11.59
N PRO A 38 -9.16 -10.24 11.76
CA PRO A 38 -9.73 -10.65 13.04
C PRO A 38 -9.38 -12.09 13.44
N ARG A 39 -8.93 -12.91 12.47
CA ARG A 39 -8.48 -14.28 12.67
C ARG A 39 -7.37 -14.62 11.69
N ASP A 40 -6.71 -15.75 11.95
CA ASP A 40 -5.78 -16.35 11.02
C ASP A 40 -6.55 -17.00 9.85
N TYR A 41 -6.06 -16.77 8.63
CA TYR A 41 -6.61 -17.34 7.40
C TYR A 41 -5.57 -18.30 6.83
N VAL A 42 -5.95 -19.56 6.65
CA VAL A 42 -5.04 -20.64 6.19
C VAL A 42 -5.42 -21.12 4.79
N GLN A 43 -6.71 -21.06 4.46
CA GLN A 43 -7.18 -21.44 3.13
C GLN A 43 -6.91 -20.34 2.12
N GLN A 44 -6.27 -20.71 1.00
CA GLN A 44 -5.93 -19.78 -0.07
C GLN A 44 -7.15 -19.01 -0.59
N ASP A 45 -8.29 -19.69 -0.79
CA ASP A 45 -9.52 -19.06 -1.30
C ASP A 45 -10.02 -17.94 -0.39
N GLU A 46 -9.91 -18.11 0.92
CA GLU A 46 -10.31 -17.07 1.88
C GLU A 46 -9.35 -15.89 1.84
N ILE A 47 -8.03 -16.15 1.74
CA ILE A 47 -7.00 -15.10 1.62
C ILE A 47 -7.23 -14.29 0.35
N GLU A 48 -7.48 -14.96 -0.78
CA GLU A 48 -7.80 -14.31 -2.04
C GLU A 48 -9.09 -13.48 -1.95
N LEU A 49 -10.13 -14.01 -1.30
CA LEU A 49 -11.39 -13.31 -1.14
C LEU A 49 -11.21 -12.00 -0.35
N VAL A 50 -10.45 -12.05 0.75
CA VAL A 50 -10.11 -10.87 1.56
C VAL A 50 -9.39 -9.83 0.72
N ILE A 51 -8.36 -10.25 -0.03
CA ILE A 51 -7.60 -9.33 -0.88
C ILE A 51 -8.47 -8.74 -2.00
N LYS A 52 -9.31 -9.54 -2.65
CA LYS A 52 -10.28 -9.08 -3.66
C LYS A 52 -11.23 -8.02 -3.10
N LYS A 53 -11.69 -8.19 -1.86
CA LYS A 53 -12.53 -7.20 -1.15
C LYS A 53 -11.77 -5.93 -0.81
N MET A 54 -10.50 -6.02 -0.41
CA MET A 54 -9.67 -4.84 -0.19
C MET A 54 -9.43 -4.05 -1.49
N ALA A 55 -9.16 -4.74 -2.59
CA ALA A 55 -8.99 -4.12 -3.91
C ALA A 55 -10.27 -3.41 -4.37
N GLU A 56 -11.44 -4.00 -4.13
CA GLU A 56 -12.73 -3.39 -4.41
C GLU A 56 -12.95 -2.09 -3.61
N HIS A 57 -12.64 -2.12 -2.32
CA HIS A 57 -12.76 -0.96 -1.46
C HIS A 57 -11.83 0.18 -1.91
N LEU A 58 -10.59 -0.14 -2.31
CA LEU A 58 -9.66 0.84 -2.88
C LEU A 58 -10.18 1.45 -4.18
N ALA A 59 -10.72 0.64 -5.09
CA ALA A 59 -11.31 1.13 -6.33
C ALA A 59 -12.47 2.10 -6.08
N ILE A 60 -13.32 1.85 -5.07
CA ILE A 60 -14.39 2.77 -4.67
C ILE A 60 -13.81 4.09 -4.14
N ARG A 61 -12.76 4.04 -3.31
CA ARG A 61 -12.11 5.26 -2.77
C ARG A 61 -11.46 6.09 -3.87
N LEU A 62 -10.79 5.45 -4.83
CA LEU A 62 -10.20 6.11 -6.00
C LEU A 62 -11.27 6.83 -6.83
N ARG A 63 -12.41 6.18 -7.09
CA ARG A 63 -13.55 6.80 -7.79
C ARG A 63 -14.13 7.99 -7.04
N LYS A 64 -14.34 7.87 -5.73
CA LYS A 64 -14.83 8.99 -4.89
C LYS A 64 -13.88 10.18 -4.93
N GLY A 65 -12.57 9.91 -4.98
CA GLY A 65 -11.54 10.94 -5.14
C GLY A 65 -11.35 11.47 -6.56
N LYS A 66 -12.04 10.90 -7.57
CA LYS A 66 -11.87 11.19 -9.00
C LYS A 66 -10.39 11.08 -9.44
N LYS A 67 -9.68 10.07 -8.94
CA LYS A 67 -8.26 9.80 -9.25
C LYS A 67 -8.09 8.47 -9.97
N LEU A 68 -7.04 8.38 -10.78
CA LEU A 68 -6.59 7.15 -11.42
C LEU A 68 -5.37 6.60 -10.67
N ALA A 69 -5.28 5.28 -10.53
CA ALA A 69 -4.10 4.62 -9.96
C ALA A 69 -3.23 4.06 -11.09
N GLY A 70 -1.94 4.42 -11.12
CA GLY A 70 -0.94 3.86 -12.04
C GLY A 70 0.05 2.89 -11.39
N SER A 71 -0.04 2.71 -10.08
CA SER A 71 0.75 1.73 -9.34
C SER A 71 -0.08 1.08 -8.26
N LEU A 72 0.28 -0.17 -7.98
CA LEU A 72 -0.33 -0.99 -6.97
C LEU A 72 0.75 -1.55 -6.05
N SER A 73 0.45 -1.59 -4.76
CA SER A 73 1.29 -2.27 -3.77
C SER A 73 0.44 -3.07 -2.80
N LEU A 74 0.94 -4.23 -2.41
CA LEU A 74 0.37 -5.08 -1.39
C LEU A 74 1.45 -5.47 -0.38
N TYR A 75 1.07 -5.36 0.88
CA TYR A 75 1.86 -5.82 2.01
C TYR A 75 1.03 -6.81 2.82
N VAL A 76 1.55 -8.02 3.01
CA VAL A 76 0.96 -9.05 3.86
C VAL A 76 1.97 -9.43 4.92
N LYS A 77 1.55 -9.36 6.17
CA LYS A 77 2.33 -9.83 7.31
C LYS A 77 1.69 -11.12 7.81
N PRO A 78 2.47 -12.20 8.00
CA PRO A 78 1.96 -13.43 8.57
C PRO A 78 1.61 -13.28 10.04
N SER A 79 0.90 -14.27 10.57
CA SER A 79 0.53 -14.34 11.98
C SER A 79 1.78 -14.33 12.86
N TYR A 80 1.66 -13.81 14.08
CA TYR A 80 2.77 -13.81 15.04
C TYR A 80 3.26 -15.21 15.40
N LYS A 81 2.38 -16.22 15.25
CA LYS A 81 2.70 -17.63 15.49
C LYS A 81 3.53 -18.27 14.39
N GLU A 82 3.56 -17.68 13.20
CA GLU A 82 4.33 -18.18 12.06
C GLU A 82 5.65 -17.44 11.93
N TYR A 83 6.71 -18.19 11.69
CA TYR A 83 8.05 -17.67 11.40
C TYR A 83 8.27 -17.39 9.90
N SER A 84 7.19 -17.07 9.17
CA SER A 84 7.27 -16.77 7.74
C SER A 84 7.65 -15.30 7.51
N SER A 85 8.31 -15.05 6.38
CA SER A 85 8.70 -13.69 6.00
C SER A 85 7.48 -12.91 5.48
N SER A 86 7.38 -11.62 5.79
CA SER A 86 6.32 -10.78 5.24
C SER A 86 6.43 -10.67 3.72
N ILE A 87 5.29 -10.71 3.03
CA ILE A 87 5.23 -10.58 1.58
C ILE A 87 5.00 -9.11 1.22
N LYS A 88 5.85 -8.59 0.34
CA LYS A 88 5.69 -7.25 -0.26
C LYS A 88 5.73 -7.41 -1.77
N THR A 89 4.71 -6.92 -2.47
CA THR A 89 4.73 -6.85 -3.93
C THR A 89 4.21 -5.50 -4.39
N ALA A 90 4.74 -5.03 -5.52
CA ALA A 90 4.26 -3.84 -6.18
C ALA A 90 4.32 -4.04 -7.70
N SER A 91 3.34 -3.48 -8.40
CA SER A 91 3.24 -3.53 -9.85
C SER A 91 2.80 -2.18 -10.40
N LYS A 92 3.28 -1.85 -11.59
CA LYS A 92 2.73 -0.74 -12.38
C LYS A 92 1.55 -1.26 -13.19
N ILE A 93 0.53 -0.44 -13.30
CA ILE A 93 -0.68 -0.74 -14.07
C ILE A 93 -1.01 0.47 -14.94
N GLU A 94 -1.75 0.23 -16.01
CA GLU A 94 -2.33 1.33 -16.79
C GLU A 94 -3.26 2.17 -15.89
N PRO A 95 -3.16 3.51 -15.93
CA PRO A 95 -3.95 4.39 -15.06
C PRO A 95 -5.45 4.10 -15.15
N THR A 96 -6.02 3.54 -14.06
CA THR A 96 -7.43 3.16 -14.05
C THR A 96 -8.13 3.44 -12.72
N GLN A 97 -9.45 3.60 -12.79
CA GLN A 97 -10.36 3.71 -11.65
C GLN A 97 -11.54 2.73 -11.74
N SER A 98 -11.60 1.92 -12.81
CA SER A 98 -12.68 0.94 -13.01
C SER A 98 -12.46 -0.28 -12.12
N THR A 99 -13.49 -0.71 -11.38
CA THR A 99 -13.41 -1.94 -10.58
C THR A 99 -13.20 -3.18 -11.44
N THR A 100 -13.74 -3.19 -12.66
CA THR A 100 -13.65 -4.34 -13.59
C THR A 100 -12.24 -4.54 -14.13
N LEU A 101 -11.44 -3.48 -14.22
CA LEU A 101 -10.04 -3.54 -14.64
C LEU A 101 -9.09 -3.64 -13.45
N PHE A 102 -9.41 -2.97 -12.34
CA PHE A 102 -8.58 -2.95 -11.14
C PHE A 102 -8.49 -4.32 -10.47
N LYS A 103 -9.61 -5.05 -10.34
CA LYS A 103 -9.63 -6.37 -9.68
C LYS A 103 -8.75 -7.41 -10.40
N PRO A 104 -8.88 -7.64 -11.73
CA PRO A 104 -8.03 -8.61 -12.42
C PRO A 104 -6.55 -8.23 -12.40
N SER A 105 -6.21 -6.96 -12.61
CA SER A 105 -4.81 -6.50 -12.52
C SER A 105 -4.23 -6.68 -11.11
N PHE A 106 -5.06 -6.48 -10.08
CA PHE A 106 -4.69 -6.75 -8.69
C PHE A 106 -4.44 -8.24 -8.48
N CYS A 107 -5.38 -9.10 -8.86
CA CYS A 107 -5.25 -10.56 -8.73
C CYS A 107 -4.05 -11.12 -9.50
N ALA A 108 -3.82 -10.68 -10.73
CA ALA A 108 -2.66 -11.09 -11.52
C ALA A 108 -1.32 -10.69 -10.86
N SER A 109 -1.31 -9.58 -10.11
CA SER A 109 -0.16 -9.18 -9.30
C SER A 109 0.05 -10.08 -8.08
N LEU A 110 -1.00 -10.74 -7.57
CA LEU A 110 -0.96 -11.73 -6.48
C LEU A 110 -0.43 -13.07 -6.96
N GLU A 111 -0.99 -13.61 -8.04
CA GLU A 111 -0.64 -14.92 -8.58
C GLU A 111 0.87 -15.02 -8.87
N LYS A 112 1.46 -13.94 -9.40
CA LYS A 112 2.90 -13.90 -9.71
C LYS A 112 3.83 -13.90 -8.48
N ASN A 113 3.35 -13.55 -7.28
CA ASN A 113 4.24 -13.24 -6.14
C ASN A 113 3.86 -13.88 -4.79
N ILE A 114 2.60 -14.27 -4.61
CA ILE A 114 2.06 -14.77 -3.33
C ILE A 114 1.79 -16.28 -3.39
N MET A 115 1.22 -16.80 -4.48
CA MET A 115 0.90 -18.24 -4.60
C MET A 115 2.12 -19.17 -4.59
N VAL A 116 3.33 -18.64 -4.82
CA VAL A 116 4.58 -19.44 -4.78
C VAL A 116 5.21 -19.43 -3.36
N LYS A 117 4.64 -18.66 -2.42
CA LYS A 117 5.21 -18.41 -1.09
C LYS A 117 4.25 -18.69 0.08
N LEU A 118 2.97 -18.92 -0.18
CA LEU A 118 1.98 -19.45 0.76
C LEU A 118 1.87 -20.96 0.55
#